data_AF-A0A0A0JIT3-F1
#
_entry.id   AF-A0A0A0JIT3-F1
#
_cell.length_a   1.000
_cell.length_b   1.000
_cell.length_c   1.000
_cell.angle_alpha   90.00
_cell.angle_beta   90.00
_cell.angle_gamma   90.00
#
_symmetry.space_group_name_H-M   'P 1'
#
loop_
_entity.id
_entity.type
_entity.pdbx_description
1 polymer ?
#
loop_
_entity_poly.entity_id
_entity_poly.type
_entity_poly.pdbx_seq_one_letter_code
_entity_poly.pdbx_strand_id
1 'polypeptide(L)'
;MTEFFARIEKELDGLAGASMSRLPKRKYDIAAVKANWLAVLEDYPKANFHFPRFPDECVEVTWQGDRYLAFGTSGEGILAEAADGTIRLLNPVEEVFDEESVFVNSNPDAFVRCYCLFMAAVFTAKGYPGDLKQHMPAITDPLRDQLTDADPPAMAEPAFWWQLHYMLDDLIFPLAVPILDYLETGRMG
;
A
#
# COMPACT_ATOMS: atom_id res chain seq x y z
N MET A 1 -10.51 -7.77 -19.14
CA MET A 1 -10.23 -6.70 -18.16
C MET A 1 -9.00 -7.15 -17.37
N THR A 2 -7.95 -6.34 -17.22
CA THR A 2 -6.83 -6.69 -16.32
C THR A 2 -7.34 -6.70 -14.88
N GLU A 3 -6.88 -7.64 -14.06
CA GLU A 3 -7.32 -7.82 -12.66
C GLU A 3 -7.13 -6.53 -11.84
N PHE A 4 -5.99 -5.85 -12.02
CA PHE A 4 -5.68 -4.61 -11.31
C PHE A 4 -6.68 -3.48 -11.59
N PHE A 5 -7.10 -3.29 -12.85
CA PHE A 5 -8.07 -2.25 -13.18
C PHE A 5 -9.43 -2.48 -12.50
N ALA A 6 -9.88 -3.74 -12.42
CA ALA A 6 -11.13 -4.09 -11.74
C ALA A 6 -11.04 -3.84 -10.22
N ARG A 7 -9.84 -3.99 -9.64
CA ARG A 7 -9.60 -3.65 -8.23
C ARG A 7 -9.70 -2.15 -8.01
N ILE A 8 -9.02 -1.35 -8.84
CA ILE A 8 -9.14 0.11 -8.79
C ILE A 8 -10.59 0.54 -8.97
N GLU A 9 -11.32 -0.03 -9.93
CA GLU A 9 -12.76 0.25 -10.13
C GLU A 9 -13.58 0.09 -8.86
N LYS A 10 -13.37 -1.01 -8.14
CA LYS A 10 -14.07 -1.31 -6.89
C LYS A 10 -13.73 -0.31 -5.79
N GLU A 11 -12.46 0.04 -5.62
CA GLU A 11 -12.05 1.05 -4.61
C GLU A 11 -12.55 2.46 -5.00
N LEU A 12 -12.66 2.74 -6.30
CA LEU A 12 -13.13 4.03 -6.84
C LEU A 12 -14.60 4.30 -6.53
N ASP A 13 -15.44 3.27 -6.35
CA ASP A 13 -16.85 3.41 -5.96
C ASP A 13 -17.02 4.18 -4.65
N GLY A 14 -16.01 4.15 -3.76
CA GLY A 14 -15.99 4.94 -2.53
C GLY A 14 -15.55 6.40 -2.72
N LEU A 15 -14.90 6.74 -3.84
CA LEU A 15 -14.41 8.09 -4.13
C LEU A 15 -15.43 8.86 -4.97
N ALA A 16 -16.38 9.53 -4.29
CA ALA A 16 -17.44 10.27 -4.96
C ALA A 16 -16.90 11.28 -5.98
N GLY A 17 -17.39 11.20 -7.23
CA GLY A 17 -16.98 12.09 -8.32
C GLY A 17 -15.62 11.76 -8.94
N ALA A 18 -14.98 10.67 -8.53
CA ALA A 18 -13.78 10.18 -9.20
C ALA A 18 -14.13 9.54 -10.55
N SER A 19 -13.16 9.58 -11.46
CA SER A 19 -13.21 8.87 -12.74
C SER A 19 -11.86 8.25 -13.02
N MET A 20 -11.84 7.22 -13.86
CA MET A 20 -10.60 6.56 -14.21
C MET A 20 -10.51 6.20 -15.69
N SER A 21 -9.28 6.08 -16.19
CA SER A 21 -9.01 5.67 -17.56
C SER A 21 -7.77 4.78 -17.64
N ARG A 22 -7.72 3.94 -18.67
CA ARG A 22 -6.58 3.04 -18.90
C ARG A 22 -5.46 3.77 -19.61
N LEU A 23 -4.24 3.47 -19.21
CA LEU A 23 -3.09 3.78 -20.04
C LEU A 23 -3.10 2.95 -21.33
N PRO A 24 -2.54 3.51 -22.42
CA PRO A 24 -2.39 2.77 -23.67
C PRO A 24 -1.38 1.64 -23.47
N LYS A 25 -1.73 0.44 -23.93
CA LYS A 25 -0.83 -0.71 -23.88
C LYS A 25 0.46 -0.43 -24.63
N ARG A 26 1.59 -0.80 -24.03
CA ARG A 26 2.91 -0.56 -24.59
C ARG A 26 3.80 -1.79 -24.45
N LYS A 27 4.52 -2.12 -25.51
CA LYS A 27 5.61 -3.10 -25.43
C LYS A 27 6.86 -2.41 -24.91
N TYR A 28 7.34 -2.84 -23.75
CA TYR A 28 8.60 -2.37 -23.17
C TYR A 28 9.78 -3.22 -23.67
N ASP A 29 10.94 -2.60 -23.80
CA ASP A 29 12.18 -3.34 -23.96
C ASP A 29 12.66 -3.88 -22.60
N ILE A 30 13.65 -4.79 -22.62
CA ILE A 30 14.16 -5.45 -21.42
C ILE A 30 14.75 -4.44 -20.43
N ALA A 31 15.38 -3.37 -20.91
CA ALA A 31 16.00 -2.37 -20.04
C ALA A 31 14.91 -1.58 -19.28
N ALA A 32 13.86 -1.17 -19.97
CA ALA A 32 12.71 -0.49 -19.38
C ALA A 32 11.94 -1.39 -18.39
N VAL A 33 11.78 -2.68 -18.69
CA VAL A 33 11.17 -3.64 -17.74
C VAL A 33 12.02 -3.77 -16.47
N LYS A 34 13.34 -3.84 -16.59
CA LYS A 34 14.25 -3.96 -15.44
C LYS A 34 14.35 -2.69 -14.60
N ALA A 35 14.18 -1.53 -15.22
CA ALA A 35 14.20 -0.25 -14.54
C ALA A 35 12.85 0.09 -13.87
N ASN A 36 11.80 -0.70 -14.11
CA ASN A 36 10.49 -0.46 -13.52
C ASN A 36 10.52 -0.75 -12.01
N TRP A 37 10.34 0.28 -11.19
CA TRP A 37 10.31 0.16 -9.74
C TRP A 37 9.12 -0.66 -9.22
N LEU A 38 8.01 -0.74 -9.98
CA LEU A 38 6.87 -1.59 -9.61
C LEU A 38 7.24 -3.09 -9.60
N ALA A 39 8.28 -3.48 -10.34
CA ALA A 39 8.68 -4.88 -10.46
C ALA A 39 9.25 -5.48 -9.17
N VAL A 40 9.64 -4.66 -8.19
CA VAL A 40 10.15 -5.13 -6.88
C VAL A 40 9.07 -5.16 -5.81
N LEU A 41 7.88 -4.67 -6.10
CA LEU A 41 6.76 -4.72 -5.18
C LEU A 41 6.12 -6.10 -5.23
N GLU A 42 5.91 -6.68 -4.04
CA GLU A 42 5.17 -7.92 -3.89
C GLU A 42 3.80 -7.66 -3.30
N ASP A 43 2.79 -8.36 -3.80
CA ASP A 43 1.45 -8.29 -3.25
C ASP A 43 1.44 -8.83 -1.81
N TYR A 44 0.61 -8.22 -0.96
CA TYR A 44 0.27 -8.74 0.35
C TYR A 44 -1.27 -8.79 0.51
N PRO A 45 -1.92 -9.85 0.00
CA PRO A 45 -3.38 -9.92 -0.09
C PRO A 45 -4.11 -9.77 1.25
N LYS A 46 -3.46 -10.16 2.37
CA LYS A 46 -4.05 -10.06 3.72
C LYS A 46 -4.34 -8.63 4.15
N ALA A 47 -3.60 -7.65 3.62
CA ALA A 47 -3.85 -6.22 3.84
C ALA A 47 -4.22 -5.52 2.51
N ASN A 48 -4.77 -6.27 1.54
CA ASN A 48 -5.18 -5.76 0.21
C ASN A 48 -4.09 -5.00 -0.57
N PHE A 49 -2.81 -5.24 -0.26
CA PHE A 49 -1.71 -4.73 -1.06
C PHE A 49 -1.66 -5.48 -2.38
N HIS A 50 -1.93 -4.77 -3.47
CA HIS A 50 -1.85 -5.30 -4.82
C HIS A 50 -1.23 -4.28 -5.76
N PHE A 51 -0.30 -4.73 -6.60
CA PHE A 51 0.44 -3.87 -7.52
C PHE A 51 0.39 -4.42 -8.96
N PRO A 52 0.31 -3.54 -9.98
CA PRO A 52 0.52 -3.91 -11.36
C PRO A 52 1.98 -4.34 -11.55
N ARG A 53 2.23 -5.21 -12.53
CA ARG A 53 3.58 -5.69 -12.84
C ARG A 53 4.24 -4.83 -13.91
N PHE A 54 3.44 -4.12 -14.71
CA PHE A 54 3.94 -3.24 -15.77
C PHE A 54 3.37 -1.81 -15.64
N PRO A 55 4.12 -0.78 -16.08
CA PRO A 55 3.65 0.60 -15.94
C PRO A 55 2.39 0.91 -16.77
N ASP A 56 2.15 0.21 -17.88
CA ASP A 56 0.94 0.37 -18.69
C ASP A 56 -0.30 -0.32 -18.10
N GLU A 57 -0.13 -1.02 -16.98
CA GLU A 57 -1.24 -1.57 -16.19
C GLU A 57 -1.72 -0.60 -15.11
N CYS A 58 -0.93 0.44 -14.79
CA CYS A 58 -1.38 1.55 -13.94
C CYS A 58 -2.61 2.24 -14.55
N VAL A 59 -3.35 2.94 -13.69
CA VAL A 59 -4.64 3.54 -14.04
C VAL A 59 -4.58 5.04 -13.78
N GLU A 60 -4.96 5.85 -14.77
CA GLU A 60 -5.13 7.27 -14.52
C GLU A 60 -6.45 7.47 -13.76
N VAL A 61 -6.38 8.14 -12.62
CA VAL A 61 -7.53 8.53 -11.81
C VAL A 61 -7.63 10.05 -11.81
N THR A 62 -8.83 10.58 -11.99
CA THR A 62 -9.12 12.01 -11.81
C THR A 62 -10.12 12.15 -10.69
N TRP A 63 -9.78 12.93 -9.67
CA TRP A 63 -10.62 13.13 -8.50
C TRP A 63 -10.36 14.50 -7.89
N GLN A 64 -11.43 15.18 -7.49
CA GLN A 64 -11.40 16.57 -6.98
C GLN A 64 -10.69 17.60 -7.88
N GLY A 65 -10.59 17.31 -9.18
CA GLY A 65 -9.91 18.16 -10.16
C GLY A 65 -8.42 17.83 -10.37
N ASP A 66 -7.85 16.97 -9.53
CA ASP A 66 -6.47 16.50 -9.65
C ASP A 66 -6.37 15.18 -10.41
N ARG A 67 -5.21 14.96 -11.03
CA ARG A 67 -4.87 13.73 -11.74
C ARG A 67 -3.83 12.94 -10.96
N TYR A 68 -4.10 11.65 -10.86
CA TYR A 68 -3.29 10.69 -10.15
C TYR A 68 -3.00 9.50 -11.06
N LEU A 69 -1.82 8.90 -10.90
CA LEU A 69 -1.49 7.63 -11.52
C LEU A 69 -1.57 6.53 -10.45
N ALA A 70 -2.70 5.83 -10.39
CA ALA A 70 -2.91 4.73 -9.47
C ALA A 70 -2.04 3.53 -9.86
N PHE A 71 -1.22 3.09 -8.91
CA PHE A 71 -0.27 1.99 -9.08
C PHE A 71 -0.39 0.95 -7.96
N GLY A 72 -1.29 1.10 -7.01
CA GLY A 72 -1.54 0.06 -6.02
C GLY A 72 -2.87 0.21 -5.32
N THR A 73 -3.26 -0.83 -4.60
CA THR A 73 -4.29 -0.77 -3.56
C THR A 73 -3.67 -1.13 -2.22
N SER A 74 -4.33 -0.75 -1.15
CA SER A 74 -4.10 -1.22 0.21
C SER A 74 -5.45 -1.46 0.91
N GLY A 75 -5.44 -1.95 2.15
CA GLY A 75 -6.65 -2.06 2.96
C GLY A 75 -7.34 -0.71 3.18
N GLU A 76 -6.60 0.39 3.03
CA GLU A 76 -7.04 1.75 3.33
C GLU A 76 -7.41 2.57 2.08
N GLY A 77 -7.31 2.00 0.87
CA GLY A 77 -7.66 2.71 -0.37
C GLY A 77 -6.61 2.58 -1.49
N ILE A 78 -6.60 3.56 -2.39
CA ILE A 78 -5.81 3.53 -3.64
C ILE A 78 -4.46 4.24 -3.45
N LEU A 79 -3.36 3.55 -3.76
CA LEU A 79 -2.03 4.15 -3.81
C LEU A 79 -1.79 4.74 -5.20
N ALA A 80 -1.47 6.04 -5.25
CA ALA A 80 -1.30 6.75 -6.50
C ALA A 80 -0.19 7.80 -6.46
N GLU A 81 0.47 8.01 -7.58
CA GLU A 81 1.42 9.11 -7.78
C GLU A 81 0.65 10.36 -8.20
N ALA A 82 0.84 11.45 -7.46
CA ALA A 82 0.26 12.76 -7.76
C ALA A 82 1.10 13.50 -8.82
N ALA A 83 0.54 14.58 -9.38
CA ALA A 83 1.20 15.36 -10.42
C ALA A 83 2.54 16.00 -9.99
N ASP A 84 2.76 16.21 -8.69
CA ASP A 84 4.02 16.71 -8.13
C ASP A 84 5.06 15.60 -7.88
N GLY A 85 4.74 14.35 -8.21
CA GLY A 85 5.59 13.17 -8.01
C GLY A 85 5.49 12.55 -6.61
N THR A 86 4.71 13.14 -5.69
CA THR A 86 4.46 12.53 -4.38
C THR A 86 3.54 11.34 -4.48
N ILE A 87 3.69 10.40 -3.56
CA ILE A 87 2.82 9.25 -3.43
C ILE A 87 1.73 9.57 -2.41
N ARG A 88 0.48 9.34 -2.80
CA ARG A 88 -0.71 9.59 -2.00
C ARG A 88 -1.55 8.33 -1.86
N LEU A 89 -2.25 8.22 -0.74
CA LEU A 89 -3.35 7.30 -0.56
C LEU A 89 -4.63 8.09 -0.81
N LEU A 90 -5.37 7.72 -1.86
CA LEU A 90 -6.73 8.21 -2.06
C LEU A 90 -7.64 7.35 -1.20
N ASN A 91 -8.08 7.91 -0.08
CA ASN A 91 -8.86 7.23 0.93
C ASN A 91 -10.35 7.57 0.75
N PRO A 92 -11.19 6.60 0.38
CA PRO A 92 -12.63 6.84 0.23
C PRO A 92 -13.39 7.02 1.55
N VAL A 93 -12.77 6.68 2.70
CA VAL A 93 -13.46 6.64 3.99
C VAL A 93 -12.58 7.31 5.07
N GLU A 94 -13.00 8.49 5.54
CA GLU A 94 -12.36 9.26 6.63
C GLU A 94 -12.41 8.59 8.02
N GLU A 95 -12.52 7.25 8.09
CA GLU A 95 -12.55 6.53 9.37
C GLU A 95 -11.16 6.32 9.96
N VAL A 96 -10.15 6.11 9.10
CA VAL A 96 -8.78 5.81 9.52
C VAL A 96 -7.86 7.03 9.41
N PHE A 97 -8.17 7.93 8.46
CA PHE A 97 -7.41 9.14 8.23
C PHE A 97 -8.36 10.34 8.20
N ASP A 98 -7.95 11.45 8.82
CA ASP A 98 -8.70 12.71 8.82
C ASP A 98 -8.62 13.46 7.47
N GLU A 99 -7.99 12.86 6.46
CA GLU A 99 -7.80 13.43 5.12
C GLU A 99 -8.18 12.41 4.05
N GLU A 100 -8.90 12.88 3.02
CA GLU A 100 -9.30 12.03 1.88
C GLU A 100 -8.11 11.73 0.93
N SER A 101 -7.03 12.52 0.99
CA SER A 101 -5.78 12.32 0.23
C SER A 101 -4.57 12.39 1.15
N VAL A 102 -4.14 11.23 1.63
CA VAL A 102 -3.11 11.11 2.68
C VAL A 102 -1.72 11.04 2.07
N PHE A 103 -0.75 11.72 2.69
CA PHE A 103 0.65 11.58 2.30
C PHE A 103 1.18 10.16 2.59
N VAL A 104 1.83 9.56 1.59
CA VAL A 104 2.48 8.25 1.72
C VAL A 104 3.99 8.41 1.65
N ASN A 105 4.50 8.96 0.54
CA ASN A 105 5.92 9.19 0.34
C ASN A 105 6.20 10.39 -0.56
N SER A 106 7.41 10.91 -0.48
CA SER A 106 7.86 12.04 -1.29
C SER A 106 8.08 11.68 -2.76
N ASN A 107 8.33 10.40 -3.08
CA ASN A 107 8.56 9.90 -4.44
C ASN A 107 8.48 8.35 -4.50
N PRO A 108 8.46 7.75 -5.71
CA PRO A 108 8.43 6.29 -5.88
C PRO A 108 9.58 5.51 -5.24
N ASP A 109 10.82 6.04 -5.26
CA ASP A 109 11.98 5.34 -4.68
C ASP A 109 11.86 5.26 -3.15
N ALA A 110 11.41 6.34 -2.52
CA ALA A 110 11.08 6.38 -1.09
C ALA A 110 9.96 5.38 -0.75
N PHE A 111 8.92 5.29 -1.57
CA PHE A 111 7.85 4.31 -1.41
C PHE A 111 8.34 2.88 -1.45
N VAL A 112 9.14 2.52 -2.47
CA VAL A 112 9.72 1.17 -2.57
C VAL A 112 10.54 0.83 -1.32
N ARG A 113 11.38 1.77 -0.87
CA ARG A 113 12.21 1.56 0.32
C ARG A 113 11.33 1.35 1.56
N CYS A 114 10.35 2.21 1.81
CA CYS A 114 9.45 2.08 2.95
C CYS A 114 8.62 0.79 2.91
N TYR A 115 8.05 0.46 1.74
CA TYR A 115 7.28 -0.77 1.56
C TYR A 115 8.11 -2.02 1.82
N CYS A 116 9.32 -2.11 1.27
CA CYS A 116 10.19 -3.26 1.50
C CYS A 116 10.60 -3.39 2.97
N LEU A 117 10.90 -2.29 3.66
CA LEU A 117 11.22 -2.28 5.10
C LEU A 117 10.02 -2.75 5.93
N PHE A 118 8.84 -2.22 5.63
CA PHE A 118 7.59 -2.61 6.30
C PHE A 118 7.28 -4.10 6.08
N MET A 119 7.40 -4.59 4.85
CA MET A 119 7.19 -6.01 4.55
C MET A 119 8.22 -6.90 5.26
N ALA A 120 9.48 -6.48 5.36
CA ALA A 120 10.48 -7.20 6.14
C ALA A 120 10.10 -7.32 7.63
N ALA A 121 9.56 -6.25 8.22
CA ALA A 121 9.05 -6.27 9.59
C ALA A 121 7.82 -7.20 9.73
N VAL A 122 6.88 -7.15 8.79
CA VAL A 122 5.71 -8.06 8.74
C VAL A 122 6.16 -9.53 8.69
N PHE A 123 7.13 -9.87 7.85
CA PHE A 123 7.64 -11.26 7.78
C PHE A 123 8.44 -11.65 9.02
N THR A 124 9.19 -10.72 9.62
CA THR A 124 9.87 -10.95 10.89
C THR A 124 8.87 -11.25 12.00
N ALA A 125 7.80 -10.47 12.12
CA ALA A 125 6.71 -10.69 13.08
C ALA A 125 6.08 -12.08 12.92
N LYS A 126 5.83 -12.50 11.68
CA LYS A 126 5.29 -13.85 11.39
C LYS A 126 6.24 -14.99 11.80
N GLY A 127 7.53 -14.71 12.01
CA GLY A 127 8.53 -15.64 12.51
C GLY A 127 8.42 -15.98 14.00
N TYR A 128 7.58 -15.29 14.77
CA TYR A 128 7.40 -15.49 16.22
C TYR A 128 6.02 -16.08 16.58
N PRO A 129 5.74 -17.36 16.26
CA PRO A 129 4.46 -17.98 16.62
C PRO A 129 4.36 -18.16 18.15
N GLY A 130 3.43 -17.44 18.79
CA GLY A 130 3.02 -17.68 20.18
C GLY A 130 3.46 -16.64 21.22
N ASP A 131 4.46 -15.80 20.92
CA ASP A 131 4.91 -14.72 21.84
C ASP A 131 5.20 -13.39 21.13
N LEU A 132 4.52 -13.17 19.99
CA LEU A 132 4.77 -12.02 19.13
C LEU A 132 4.67 -10.68 19.89
N LYS A 133 3.74 -10.54 20.83
CA LYS A 133 3.57 -9.31 21.61
C LYS A 133 4.83 -8.87 22.35
N GLN A 134 5.61 -9.81 22.91
CA GLN A 134 6.86 -9.49 23.61
C GLN A 134 7.99 -9.09 22.66
N HIS A 135 7.94 -9.59 21.42
CA HIS A 135 8.93 -9.30 20.40
C HIS A 135 8.61 -8.06 19.58
N MET A 136 7.40 -7.53 19.66
CA MET A 136 6.95 -6.45 18.77
C MET A 136 7.82 -5.19 18.87
N PRO A 137 8.17 -4.66 20.06
CA PRO A 137 9.05 -3.48 20.14
C PRO A 137 10.40 -3.68 19.45
N ALA A 138 10.98 -4.89 19.53
CA ALA A 138 12.24 -5.21 18.86
C ALA A 138 12.13 -5.25 17.31
N ILE A 139 10.91 -5.28 16.78
CA ILE A 139 10.60 -5.26 15.34
C ILE A 139 10.18 -3.84 14.93
N THR A 140 9.29 -3.20 15.68
CA THR A 140 8.65 -1.92 15.33
C THR A 140 9.50 -0.71 15.68
N ASP A 141 10.33 -0.75 16.73
CA ASP A 141 11.23 0.37 17.04
C ASP A 141 12.26 0.58 15.93
N PRO A 142 13.01 -0.45 15.46
CA PRO A 142 13.93 -0.28 14.33
C PRO A 142 13.20 0.10 13.04
N LEU A 143 11.99 -0.43 12.82
CA LEU A 143 11.18 -0.09 11.65
C LEU A 143 10.85 1.41 11.62
N ARG A 144 10.41 2.00 12.74
CA ARG A 144 10.11 3.44 12.85
C ARG A 144 11.32 4.28 12.44
N ASP A 145 12.49 3.94 12.98
CA ASP A 145 13.73 4.66 12.70
C ASP A 145 14.11 4.53 11.21
N GLN A 146 14.01 3.32 10.66
CA GLN A 146 14.32 3.04 9.25
C GLN A 146 13.36 3.74 8.28
N LEU A 147 12.06 3.84 8.61
CA LEU A 147 11.06 4.55 7.82
C LEU A 147 11.31 6.07 7.88
N THR A 148 11.63 6.59 9.06
CA THR A 148 11.99 8.01 9.25
C THR A 148 13.23 8.38 8.46
N ASP A 149 14.26 7.53 8.46
CA ASP A 149 15.49 7.71 7.65
C ASP A 149 15.25 7.50 6.15
N ALA A 150 14.20 6.78 5.77
CA ALA A 150 13.83 6.58 4.37
C ALA A 150 13.16 7.81 3.79
N ASP A 151 12.23 8.39 4.54
CA ASP A 151 11.45 9.54 4.11
C ASP A 151 10.83 10.20 5.35
N PRO A 152 11.46 11.22 5.95
CA PRO A 152 11.01 11.76 7.24
C PRO A 152 9.52 12.15 7.31
N PRO A 153 8.92 12.78 6.27
CA PRO A 153 7.49 13.11 6.28
C PRO A 153 6.57 11.87 6.30
N ALA A 154 7.05 10.70 5.86
CA ALA A 154 6.28 9.46 5.81
C ALA A 154 5.87 8.95 7.21
N MET A 155 6.62 9.34 8.25
CA MET A 155 6.37 8.96 9.64
C MET A 155 5.75 10.08 10.48
N ALA A 156 5.39 11.23 9.89
CA ALA A 156 4.60 12.24 10.58
C ALA A 156 3.17 11.73 10.79
N GLU A 157 2.53 12.03 11.92
CA GLU A 157 1.10 11.77 12.08
C GLU A 157 0.29 12.83 11.29
N PRO A 158 -0.75 12.46 10.50
CA PRO A 158 -1.34 11.13 10.31
C PRO A 158 -0.95 10.48 8.95
N ALA A 159 0.32 10.50 8.56
CA ALA A 159 0.78 9.90 7.30
C ALA A 159 0.58 8.37 7.28
N PHE A 160 0.51 7.82 6.07
CA PHE A 160 0.21 6.40 5.83
C PHE A 160 1.09 5.43 6.62
N TRP A 161 2.41 5.65 6.64
CA TRP A 161 3.32 4.71 7.30
C TRP A 161 3.29 4.82 8.81
N TRP A 162 3.00 6.00 9.36
CA TRP A 162 2.74 6.15 10.78
C TRP A 162 1.56 5.26 11.20
N GLN A 163 0.47 5.30 10.44
CA GLN A 163 -0.71 4.48 10.71
C GLN A 163 -0.43 2.98 10.59
N LEU A 164 0.26 2.55 9.52
CA LEU A 164 0.60 1.14 9.35
C LEU A 164 1.58 0.64 10.41
N HIS A 165 2.53 1.48 10.83
CA HIS A 165 3.42 1.18 11.94
C HIS A 165 2.63 0.96 13.23
N TYR A 166 1.70 1.87 13.56
CA TYR A 166 0.80 1.74 14.71
C TYR A 166 -0.02 0.44 14.65
N MET A 167 -0.64 0.14 13.50
CA MET A 167 -1.41 -1.09 13.31
C MET A 167 -0.56 -2.35 13.52
N LEU A 168 0.70 -2.33 13.06
CA LEU A 168 1.61 -3.45 13.24
C LEU A 168 2.01 -3.62 14.71
N ASP A 169 2.32 -2.51 15.40
CA ASP A 169 2.71 -2.50 16.81
C ASP A 169 1.60 -3.01 17.73
N ASP A 170 0.36 -2.59 17.45
CA ASP A 170 -0.83 -2.99 18.22
C ASP A 170 -1.41 -4.36 17.82
N LEU A 171 -0.74 -5.09 16.91
CA LEU A 171 -1.18 -6.40 16.41
C LEU A 171 -2.55 -6.39 15.71
N ILE A 172 -2.94 -5.23 15.19
CA ILE A 172 -4.17 -5.03 14.41
C ILE A 172 -3.91 -5.29 12.93
N PHE A 173 -2.67 -5.09 12.47
CA PHE A 173 -2.28 -5.39 11.10
C PHE A 173 -2.44 -6.90 10.81
N PRO A 174 -3.02 -7.29 9.65
CA PRO A 174 -3.35 -8.68 9.38
C PRO A 174 -2.11 -9.53 9.06
N LEU A 175 -1.55 -10.20 10.08
CA LEU A 175 -0.36 -11.05 9.97
C LEU A 175 -0.65 -12.52 9.61
N ALA A 176 -1.82 -13.02 10.02
CA ALA A 176 -2.29 -14.38 9.81
C ALA A 176 -3.70 -14.39 9.20
N VAL A 177 -4.17 -15.56 8.78
CA VAL A 177 -5.58 -15.72 8.37
C VAL A 177 -6.46 -15.42 9.60
N PRO A 178 -7.43 -14.51 9.51
CA PRO A 178 -8.38 -14.27 10.58
C PRO A 178 -9.02 -15.57 11.03
N ILE A 179 -9.07 -15.83 12.34
CA ILE A 179 -9.76 -17.01 12.88
C ILE A 179 -11.26 -16.99 12.47
N LEU A 180 -11.83 -15.79 12.28
CA LEU A 180 -13.19 -15.60 11.79
C LEU A 180 -13.41 -16.26 10.42
N ASP A 181 -12.47 -16.10 9.48
CA ASP A 181 -12.55 -16.75 8.16
C ASP A 181 -12.57 -18.28 8.27
N TYR A 182 -11.78 -18.83 9.21
CA TYR A 182 -11.81 -20.26 9.50
C TYR A 182 -13.15 -20.69 10.12
N LEU A 183 -13.69 -19.91 11.05
CA LEU A 183 -14.98 -20.19 11.68
C LEU A 183 -16.14 -20.19 10.68
N GLU A 184 -16.07 -19.34 9.65
CA GLU A 184 -17.11 -19.23 8.62
C GLU A 184 -16.98 -20.29 7.52
N THR A 185 -15.76 -20.61 7.09
CA THR A 185 -15.53 -21.44 5.89
C THR A 185 -15.04 -22.87 6.19
N GLY A 186 -14.66 -23.15 7.44
CA GLY A 186 -14.08 -24.43 7.85
C GLY A 186 -12.72 -24.73 7.21
N ARG A 187 -12.09 -23.75 6.55
CA ARG A 187 -10.78 -23.88 5.91
C ARG A 187 -9.94 -22.63 6.20
N MET A 188 -8.61 -22.80 6.27
CA MET A 188 -7.70 -21.67 6.10
C MET A 188 -7.48 -21.49 4.59
N GLY A 189 -7.95 -20.37 4.04
CA GLY A 189 -7.68 -19.96 2.66
C GLY A 189 -6.21 -19.61 2.46
#